data_AF-A0A961NVN5-F1
#
_entry.id   AF-A0A961NVN5-F1
#
_cell.length_a   1.000
_cell.length_b   1.000
_cell.length_c   1.000
_cell.angle_alpha   90.00
_cell.angle_beta   90.00
_cell.angle_gamma   90.00
#
_symmetry.space_group_name_H-M   'P 1'
#
loop_
_entity.id
_entity.type
_entity.pdbx_description
1 polymer ?
#
loop_
_entity_poly.entity_id
_entity_poly.type
_entity_poly.pdbx_seq_one_letter_code
_entity_poly.pdbx_strand_id
1 'polypeptide(L)'
;GLDFESSLDLGEPDEYWERYLYFNAGWFCGADPARFGATFLDHALAIRDAPPPELALQPLDPWLDQIALPLVIHGLGGGRPGPELAGLDGDATCHWRVLPLAYARESDRVIEVIEAAAAPNRIKRVLKGYEPMRRMIYQGRGHKLRALFDRDNLPRREKALRNQIKRAGYWMR
;
A
#
# COMPACT_ATOMS: atom_id res chain seq x y z
N GLY A 1 25.70 9.23 13.65
CA GLY A 1 24.55 10.14 13.58
C GLY A 1 23.93 10.02 12.21
N LEU A 2 22.67 10.40 12.03
CA LEU A 2 22.07 10.48 10.69
C LEU A 2 22.68 11.65 9.93
N ASP A 3 23.07 11.40 8.68
CA ASP A 3 23.37 12.47 7.74
C ASP A 3 22.04 12.99 7.17
N PHE A 4 21.45 13.96 7.89
CA PHE A 4 20.16 14.55 7.50
C PHE A 4 20.24 15.24 6.14
N GLU A 5 21.36 15.89 5.82
CA GLU A 5 21.54 16.60 4.55
C GLU A 5 21.43 15.64 3.36
N SER A 6 21.98 14.42 3.49
CA SER A 6 21.86 13.38 2.45
C SER A 6 20.42 12.91 2.16
N SER A 7 19.46 13.22 3.05
CA SER A 7 18.07 12.80 2.91
C SER A 7 17.19 13.79 2.11
N LEU A 8 17.68 15.01 1.88
CA LEU A 8 16.90 16.09 1.29
C LEU A 8 16.81 15.97 -0.24
N ASP A 9 15.61 16.19 -0.78
CA ASP A 9 15.43 16.45 -2.20
C ASP A 9 15.43 17.97 -2.45
N LEU A 10 16.56 18.50 -2.90
CA LEU A 10 16.73 19.94 -3.12
C LEU A 10 16.01 20.44 -4.39
N GLY A 11 15.45 19.54 -5.21
CA GLY A 11 14.55 19.92 -6.31
C GLY A 11 13.18 20.42 -5.81
N GLU A 12 12.80 20.00 -4.60
CA GLU A 12 11.53 20.38 -3.98
C GLU A 12 11.66 21.65 -3.10
N PRO A 13 10.63 22.50 -3.02
CA PRO A 13 10.64 23.69 -2.18
C PRO A 13 10.87 23.37 -0.70
N ASP A 14 11.44 24.33 0.02
CA ASP A 14 11.48 24.24 1.48
C ASP A 14 10.06 24.11 2.06
N GLU A 15 9.92 23.38 3.16
CA GLU A 15 8.64 22.97 3.78
C GLU A 15 7.75 22.05 2.92
N TYR A 16 8.18 21.62 1.72
CA TYR A 16 7.44 20.63 0.94
C TYR A 16 7.63 19.22 1.51
N TRP A 17 6.55 18.45 1.59
CA TRP A 17 6.59 17.14 2.26
C TRP A 17 7.50 16.13 1.55
N GLU A 18 7.63 16.17 0.21
CA GLU A 18 8.53 15.28 -0.53
C GLU A 18 10.00 15.69 -0.39
N ARG A 19 10.30 16.94 -0.02
CA ARG A 19 11.68 17.41 0.22
C ARG A 19 12.35 16.61 1.33
N TYR A 20 11.59 16.25 2.35
CA TYR A 20 12.06 15.48 3.48
C TYR A 20 11.81 14.00 3.24
N LEU A 21 12.80 13.15 3.51
CA LEU A 21 12.66 11.71 3.34
C LEU A 21 11.71 11.15 4.41
N TYR A 22 10.41 11.18 4.10
CA TYR A 22 9.37 10.77 5.04
C TYR A 22 9.06 9.29 4.86
N PHE A 23 9.42 8.46 5.84
CA PHE A 23 9.08 7.03 5.83
C PHE A 23 7.79 6.71 6.60
N ASN A 24 6.75 7.54 6.48
CA ASN A 24 5.47 7.19 7.12
C ASN A 24 4.71 6.08 6.40
N ALA A 25 4.99 5.88 5.12
CA ALA A 25 4.58 4.73 4.34
C ALA A 25 5.64 4.55 3.25
N GLY A 26 6.32 3.41 3.25
CA GLY A 26 7.39 3.16 2.28
C GLY A 26 7.64 1.68 2.11
N TRP A 27 8.12 1.33 0.93
CA TRP A 27 8.56 -0.02 0.62
C TRP A 27 10.00 -0.19 1.07
N PHE A 28 10.27 -1.20 1.89
CA PHE A 28 11.64 -1.61 2.20
C PHE A 28 11.85 -3.06 1.77
N CYS A 29 12.86 -3.29 0.94
CA CYS A 29 13.27 -4.61 0.51
C CYS A 29 14.55 -4.99 1.25
N GLY A 30 14.42 -5.34 2.53
CA GLY A 30 15.53 -5.82 3.34
C GLY A 30 15.81 -7.31 3.08
N ALA A 31 17.09 -7.68 2.98
CA ALA A 31 17.48 -9.08 2.81
C ALA A 31 17.31 -9.93 4.09
N ASP A 32 17.33 -9.30 5.28
CA ASP A 32 17.31 -9.98 6.58
C ASP A 32 16.28 -9.37 7.55
N PRO A 33 15.15 -10.07 7.81
CA PRO A 33 14.13 -9.59 8.74
C PRO A 33 14.59 -9.63 10.21
N ALA A 34 15.51 -10.52 10.59
CA ALA A 34 16.00 -10.61 11.96
C ALA A 34 16.89 -9.41 12.30
N ARG A 35 17.81 -9.05 11.38
CA ARG A 35 18.61 -7.83 11.51
C ARG A 35 17.72 -6.59 11.56
N PHE A 36 16.72 -6.50 10.68
CA PHE A 36 15.76 -5.40 10.70
C PHE A 36 15.08 -5.27 12.06
N GLY A 37 14.54 -6.38 12.61
CA GLY A 37 13.87 -6.38 13.90
C GLY A 37 14.78 -5.95 15.07
N ALA A 38 16.03 -6.43 15.08
CA ALA A 38 17.00 -6.03 16.11
C ALA A 38 17.32 -4.53 16.02
N THR A 39 17.65 -4.03 14.82
CA THR A 39 17.95 -2.60 14.61
C THR A 39 16.74 -1.73 14.93
N PHE A 40 15.53 -2.17 14.58
CA PHE A 40 14.30 -1.46 14.93
C PHE A 40 14.08 -1.37 16.43
N LEU A 41 14.23 -2.48 17.16
CA LEU A 41 14.09 -2.51 18.61
C LEU A 41 15.09 -1.58 19.29
N ASP A 42 16.36 -1.63 18.87
CA ASP A 42 17.42 -0.79 19.43
C ASP A 42 17.10 0.71 19.26
N HIS A 43 16.69 1.12 18.06
CA HIS A 43 16.31 2.51 17.80
C HIS A 43 15.07 2.94 18.59
N ALA A 44 14.03 2.12 18.62
CA ALA A 44 12.79 2.43 19.35
C ALA A 44 13.04 2.56 20.87
N LEU A 45 13.86 1.68 21.46
CA LEU A 45 14.25 1.77 22.87
C LEU A 45 15.08 3.02 23.15
N ALA A 46 16.06 3.34 22.29
CA ALA A 46 16.89 4.52 22.45
C ALA A 46 16.05 5.82 22.41
N ILE A 47 15.12 5.94 21.45
CA ILE A 47 14.23 7.11 21.35
C ILE A 47 13.29 7.20 22.56
N ARG A 48 12.73 6.08 23.02
CA ARG A 48 11.78 6.04 24.13
C ARG A 48 12.45 6.38 25.47
N ASP A 49 13.62 5.80 25.72
CA ASP A 49 14.27 5.86 27.04
C ASP A 49 15.19 7.08 27.19
N ALA A 50 15.71 7.61 26.07
CA ALA A 50 16.59 8.78 26.04
C ALA A 50 16.34 9.64 24.79
N PRO A 51 15.15 10.26 24.65
CA PRO A 51 14.83 11.08 23.49
C PRO A 51 15.81 12.26 23.36
N PRO A 52 16.22 12.62 22.15
CA PRO A 52 17.04 13.80 21.93
C PRO A 52 16.24 15.08 22.26
N PRO A 53 16.91 16.23 22.53
CA PRO A 53 16.24 17.47 22.92
C PRO A 53 15.15 17.94 21.95
N GLU A 54 15.31 17.66 20.66
CA GLU A 54 14.35 17.98 19.59
C GLU A 54 13.00 17.26 19.76
N LEU A 55 12.98 16.12 20.48
CA LEU A 55 11.78 15.35 20.79
C LEU A 55 11.23 15.60 22.21
N ALA A 56 11.84 16.49 23.01
CA ALA A 56 11.52 16.64 24.44
C ALA A 56 10.05 17.00 24.76
N LEU A 57 9.28 17.49 23.79
CA LEU A 57 7.86 17.84 23.93
C LEU A 57 6.96 17.15 22.88
N GLN A 58 7.48 16.18 22.14
CA GLN A 58 6.73 15.47 21.10
C GLN A 58 6.08 14.21 21.68
N PRO A 59 4.81 13.91 21.34
CA PRO A 59 4.19 12.67 21.76
C PRO A 59 4.84 11.49 21.04
N LEU A 60 5.32 10.51 21.80
CA LEU A 60 5.87 9.26 21.25
C LEU A 60 4.81 8.16 21.10
N ASP A 61 3.66 8.26 21.75
CA ASP A 61 2.55 7.33 21.59
C ASP A 61 1.44 8.04 20.80
N PRO A 62 0.98 7.53 19.63
CA PRO A 62 1.31 6.24 18.98
C PRO A 62 2.43 6.31 17.92
N TRP A 63 3.32 7.30 17.98
CA TRP A 63 4.21 7.67 16.86
C TRP A 63 5.62 7.06 16.90
N LEU A 64 6.00 6.35 17.97
CA LEU A 64 7.37 5.88 18.19
C LEU A 64 7.89 5.03 17.03
N ASP A 65 7.03 4.17 16.48
CA ASP A 65 7.35 3.34 15.33
C ASP A 65 7.61 4.17 14.06
N GLN A 66 6.80 5.19 13.82
CA GLN A 66 6.96 6.12 12.70
C GLN A 66 8.22 6.98 12.83
N ILE A 67 8.62 7.33 14.04
CA ILE A 67 9.85 8.07 14.31
C ILE A 67 11.08 7.17 14.11
N ALA A 68 11.02 5.91 14.59
CA ALA A 68 12.13 4.98 14.51
C ALA A 68 12.38 4.44 13.10
N LEU A 69 11.31 4.17 12.35
CA LEU A 69 11.37 3.50 11.03
C LEU A 69 12.31 4.18 10.02
N PRO A 70 12.28 5.52 9.83
CA PRO A 70 13.26 6.24 9.01
C PRO A 70 14.71 5.93 9.34
N LEU A 71 15.03 5.89 10.64
CA LEU A 71 16.40 5.71 11.11
C LEU A 71 16.89 4.29 10.83
N VAL A 72 16.00 3.31 11.01
CA VAL A 72 16.26 1.89 10.75
C VAL A 72 16.48 1.65 9.27
N ILE A 73 15.62 2.20 8.40
CA ILE A 73 15.75 2.04 6.95
C ILE A 73 17.06 2.66 6.48
N HIS A 74 17.37 3.89 6.90
CA HIS A 74 18.63 4.55 6.57
C HIS A 74 19.84 3.78 7.10
N GLY A 75 19.82 3.32 8.35
CA GLY A 75 20.90 2.54 8.97
C GLY A 75 21.17 1.19 8.29
N LEU A 76 20.20 0.68 7.52
CA LEU A 76 20.34 -0.54 6.72
C LEU A 76 20.66 -0.26 5.24
N GLY A 77 20.97 1.00 4.90
CA GLY A 77 21.33 1.42 3.53
C GLY A 77 20.14 1.71 2.63
N GLY A 78 18.94 1.86 3.19
CA GLY A 78 17.75 2.29 2.45
C GLY A 78 17.73 3.80 2.21
N GLY A 79 16.97 4.21 1.18
CA GLY A 79 16.83 5.60 0.77
C GLY A 79 15.57 5.80 -0.07
N ARG A 80 15.53 6.88 -0.86
CA ARG A 80 14.42 7.11 -1.82
C ARG A 80 14.35 5.97 -2.83
N PRO A 81 13.15 5.48 -3.19
CA PRO A 81 13.02 4.49 -4.25
C PRO A 81 13.58 5.06 -5.56
N GLY A 82 14.43 4.29 -6.23
CA GLY A 82 14.86 4.63 -7.59
C GLY A 82 13.72 4.44 -8.60
N PRO A 83 13.93 4.82 -9.88
CA PRO A 83 12.94 4.64 -10.95
C PRO A 83 12.41 3.20 -11.08
N GLU A 84 13.22 2.22 -10.70
CA GLU A 84 12.87 0.80 -10.69
C GLU A 84 11.83 0.41 -9.64
N LEU A 85 11.69 1.19 -8.56
CA LEU A 85 10.71 0.98 -7.49
C LEU A 85 9.58 2.01 -7.50
N ALA A 86 9.70 3.11 -8.24
CA ALA A 86 8.67 4.15 -8.34
C ALA A 86 7.30 3.60 -8.80
N GLY A 87 7.28 2.52 -9.58
CA GLY A 87 6.05 1.84 -9.99
C GLY A 87 5.26 1.21 -8.84
N LEU A 88 5.86 0.97 -7.67
CA LEU A 88 5.18 0.33 -6.53
C LEU A 88 4.03 1.17 -5.99
N ASP A 89 4.17 2.50 -6.02
CA ASP A 89 3.09 3.45 -5.69
C ASP A 89 2.22 3.80 -6.91
N GLY A 90 2.59 3.30 -8.08
CA GLY A 90 1.93 3.49 -9.37
C GLY A 90 1.24 2.23 -9.88
N ASP A 91 1.58 1.82 -11.09
CA ASP A 91 0.93 0.76 -11.85
C ASP A 91 1.41 -0.67 -11.52
N ALA A 92 2.50 -0.80 -10.76
CA ALA A 92 3.02 -2.11 -10.37
C ALA A 92 2.22 -2.76 -9.25
N THR A 93 1.53 -1.98 -8.41
CA THR A 93 0.63 -2.50 -7.37
C THR A 93 -0.79 -1.95 -7.53
N CYS A 94 -1.77 -2.70 -7.02
CA CYS A 94 -3.15 -2.24 -6.99
C CYS A 94 -3.77 -2.60 -5.64
N HIS A 95 -4.05 -1.56 -4.85
CA HIS A 95 -4.72 -1.71 -3.56
C HIS A 95 -6.23 -1.62 -3.75
N TRP A 96 -6.95 -2.68 -3.41
CA TRP A 96 -8.41 -2.72 -3.48
C TRP A 96 -9.02 -3.27 -2.19
N ARG A 97 -10.19 -2.72 -1.82
CA ARG A 97 -10.84 -3.01 -0.52
C ARG A 97 -11.76 -4.23 -0.55
N VAL A 98 -12.56 -4.37 -1.60
CA VAL A 98 -13.48 -5.50 -1.81
C VAL A 98 -13.52 -5.85 -3.28
N LEU A 99 -13.60 -7.15 -3.60
CA LEU A 99 -13.47 -7.63 -4.97
C LEU A 99 -14.52 -7.03 -5.94
N PRO A 100 -15.79 -6.81 -5.56
CA PRO A 100 -16.73 -6.14 -6.45
C PRO A 100 -16.35 -4.70 -6.80
N LEU A 101 -15.72 -3.98 -5.88
CA LEU A 101 -15.25 -2.63 -6.16
C LEU A 101 -14.07 -2.66 -7.12
N ALA A 102 -13.20 -3.67 -7.02
CA ALA A 102 -12.10 -3.87 -7.96
C ALA A 102 -12.64 -4.04 -9.40
N TYR A 103 -13.57 -4.97 -9.61
CA TYR A 103 -14.22 -5.17 -10.93
C TYR A 103 -14.93 -3.93 -11.47
N ALA A 104 -15.49 -3.09 -10.59
CA ALA A 104 -16.21 -1.88 -10.98
C ALA A 104 -15.28 -0.71 -11.35
N ARG A 105 -14.11 -0.59 -10.72
CA ARG A 105 -13.26 0.61 -10.83
C ARG A 105 -11.96 0.38 -11.59
N GLU A 106 -11.27 -0.72 -11.34
CA GLU A 106 -9.87 -0.88 -11.76
C GLU A 106 -9.72 -1.13 -13.26
N SER A 107 -8.53 -0.91 -13.80
CA SER A 107 -8.22 -1.09 -15.22
C SER A 107 -8.42 -2.53 -15.68
N ASP A 108 -8.54 -2.75 -17.00
CA ASP A 108 -8.65 -4.12 -17.54
C ASP A 108 -7.43 -4.96 -17.16
N ARG A 109 -6.24 -4.35 -17.20
CA ARG A 109 -4.99 -4.98 -16.78
C ARG A 109 -5.04 -5.53 -15.35
N VAL A 110 -5.61 -4.78 -14.40
CA VAL A 110 -5.75 -5.26 -13.02
C VAL A 110 -6.66 -6.49 -12.95
N ILE A 111 -7.77 -6.48 -13.67
CA ILE A 111 -8.71 -7.61 -13.70
C ILE A 111 -8.07 -8.84 -14.35
N GLU A 112 -7.35 -8.66 -15.45
CA GLU A 112 -6.57 -9.74 -16.09
C GLU A 112 -5.56 -10.36 -15.13
N VAL A 113 -4.81 -9.54 -14.38
CA VAL A 113 -3.83 -10.03 -13.40
C VAL A 113 -4.51 -10.81 -12.28
N ILE A 114 -5.64 -10.31 -11.75
CA ILE A 114 -6.42 -11.01 -10.72
C ILE A 114 -6.88 -12.38 -11.24
N GLU A 115 -7.44 -12.42 -12.45
CA GLU A 115 -7.98 -13.66 -13.02
C GLU A 115 -6.87 -14.65 -13.41
N ALA A 116 -5.76 -14.17 -13.94
CA ALA A 116 -4.59 -14.98 -14.26
C ALA A 116 -3.94 -15.56 -13.00
N ALA A 117 -3.77 -14.77 -11.94
CA ALA A 117 -3.24 -15.25 -10.66
C ALA A 117 -4.17 -16.27 -9.99
N ALA A 118 -5.49 -16.14 -10.20
CA ALA A 118 -6.50 -17.06 -9.69
C ALA A 118 -6.68 -18.34 -10.53
N ALA A 119 -6.18 -18.36 -11.77
CA ALA A 119 -6.39 -19.46 -12.71
C ALA A 119 -5.82 -20.83 -12.30
N PRO A 120 -4.60 -20.94 -11.70
CA PRO A 120 -4.01 -22.22 -11.37
C PRO A 120 -4.89 -23.06 -10.42
N ASN A 121 -5.07 -24.35 -10.72
CA ASN A 121 -5.99 -25.23 -9.98
C ASN A 121 -5.75 -25.25 -8.46
N ARG A 122 -4.47 -25.19 -8.02
CA ARG A 122 -4.12 -25.13 -6.59
C ARG A 122 -4.71 -23.89 -5.91
N ILE A 123 -4.67 -22.75 -6.58
CA ILE A 123 -5.19 -21.47 -6.10
C ILE A 123 -6.72 -21.48 -6.16
N LYS A 124 -7.28 -21.93 -7.28
CA LYS A 124 -8.72 -22.08 -7.49
C LYS A 124 -9.41 -22.92 -6.41
N ARG A 125 -8.78 -24.00 -5.95
CA ARG A 125 -9.31 -24.84 -4.85
C ARG A 125 -9.47 -24.04 -3.56
N VAL A 126 -8.54 -23.15 -3.24
CA VAL A 126 -8.60 -22.28 -2.06
C VAL A 126 -9.61 -21.16 -2.26
N LEU A 127 -9.48 -20.40 -3.36
CA LEU A 127 -10.28 -19.19 -3.57
C LEU A 127 -11.79 -19.47 -3.72
N LYS A 128 -12.17 -20.66 -4.21
CA LYS A 128 -13.59 -21.06 -4.30
C LYS A 128 -14.27 -21.20 -2.93
N GLY A 129 -13.52 -21.33 -1.84
CA GLY A 129 -14.06 -21.36 -0.47
C GLY A 129 -14.63 -20.01 -0.02
N TYR A 130 -14.18 -18.91 -0.62
CA TYR A 130 -14.67 -17.56 -0.33
C TYR A 130 -15.68 -17.13 -1.38
N GLU A 131 -16.91 -16.83 -0.95
CA GLU A 131 -18.02 -16.59 -1.87
C GLU A 131 -17.77 -15.46 -2.88
N PRO A 132 -17.25 -14.28 -2.50
CA PRO A 132 -16.97 -13.21 -3.46
C PRO A 132 -16.02 -13.65 -4.57
N MET A 133 -14.93 -14.33 -4.25
CA MET A 133 -14.00 -14.86 -5.26
C MET A 133 -14.66 -15.93 -6.13
N ARG A 134 -15.45 -16.84 -5.52
CA ARG A 134 -16.18 -17.87 -6.26
C ARG A 134 -17.11 -17.27 -7.31
N ARG A 135 -17.92 -16.29 -6.89
CA ARG A 135 -18.95 -15.66 -7.71
C ARG A 135 -18.34 -14.75 -8.78
N MET A 136 -17.41 -13.89 -8.38
CA MET A 136 -16.88 -12.85 -9.26
C MET A 136 -15.93 -13.43 -10.31
N ILE A 137 -14.95 -14.24 -9.90
CA ILE A 137 -13.90 -14.77 -10.78
C ILE A 137 -14.41 -15.99 -11.55
N TYR A 138 -14.90 -17.03 -10.86
CA TYR A 138 -15.17 -18.32 -11.52
C TYR A 138 -16.57 -18.49 -12.10
N GLN A 139 -17.54 -17.67 -11.70
CA GLN A 139 -18.91 -17.72 -12.22
C GLN A 139 -19.25 -16.51 -13.11
N GLY A 140 -18.24 -15.70 -13.46
CA GLY A 140 -18.38 -14.58 -14.39
C GLY A 140 -19.23 -13.41 -13.88
N ARG A 141 -19.60 -13.37 -12.59
CA ARG A 141 -20.35 -12.21 -12.05
C ARG A 141 -19.49 -10.94 -12.02
N GLY A 142 -18.17 -11.07 -11.99
CA GLY A 142 -17.22 -9.96 -12.06
C GLY A 142 -17.38 -9.16 -13.36
N HIS A 143 -17.31 -9.84 -14.50
CA HIS A 143 -17.49 -9.21 -15.81
C HIS A 143 -18.91 -8.67 -16.02
N LYS A 144 -19.94 -9.36 -15.51
CA LYS A 144 -21.32 -8.82 -15.54
C LYS A 144 -21.46 -7.53 -14.74
N LEU A 145 -20.80 -7.43 -13.58
CA LEU A 145 -20.75 -6.20 -12.81
C LEU A 145 -19.97 -5.12 -13.55
N ARG A 146 -18.80 -5.45 -14.09
CA ARG A 146 -17.93 -4.52 -14.81
C ARG A 146 -18.66 -3.87 -15.99
N ALA A 147 -19.48 -4.63 -16.71
CA ALA A 147 -20.30 -4.15 -17.82
C ALA A 147 -21.39 -3.14 -17.43
N LEU A 148 -21.69 -2.96 -16.13
CA LEU A 148 -22.63 -1.93 -15.66
C LEU A 148 -22.00 -0.53 -15.62
N PHE A 149 -20.68 -0.43 -15.82
CA PHE A 149 -19.93 0.82 -15.70
C PHE A 149 -19.32 1.20 -17.03
N ASP A 150 -19.60 2.43 -17.46
CA ASP A 150 -18.86 3.08 -18.54
C ASP A 150 -17.41 3.28 -18.08
N ARG A 151 -16.47 2.66 -18.79
CA ARG A 151 -15.05 2.65 -18.43
C ARG A 151 -14.40 4.02 -18.65
N ASP A 152 -14.88 4.77 -19.64
CA ASP A 152 -14.36 6.09 -19.98
C ASP A 152 -15.00 7.20 -19.13
N ASN A 153 -16.08 6.87 -18.40
CA ASN A 153 -16.82 7.83 -17.57
C ASN A 153 -17.24 7.24 -16.21
N LEU A 154 -16.25 6.74 -15.46
CA LEU A 154 -16.50 6.23 -14.12
C LEU A 154 -16.92 7.33 -13.13
N PRO A 155 -17.84 7.02 -12.20
CA PRO A 155 -18.13 7.92 -11.10
C PRO A 155 -16.89 8.25 -10.27
N ARG A 156 -16.56 9.54 -10.13
CA ARG A 156 -15.39 10.02 -9.36
C ARG A 156 -15.41 9.64 -7.88
N ARG A 157 -16.60 9.45 -7.29
CA ARG A 157 -16.77 9.14 -5.85
C ARG A 157 -17.06 7.66 -5.67
N GLU A 158 -16.26 7.00 -4.83
CA GLU A 158 -16.47 5.58 -4.48
C GLU A 158 -17.89 5.28 -3.98
N LYS A 159 -18.51 6.21 -3.23
CA LYS A 159 -19.88 6.08 -2.74
C LYS A 159 -20.88 5.80 -3.87
N ALA A 160 -20.71 6.43 -5.04
CA ALA A 160 -21.59 6.23 -6.19
C ALA A 160 -21.43 4.83 -6.77
N LEU A 161 -20.19 4.38 -7.00
CA LEU A 161 -19.87 3.00 -7.41
C LEU A 161 -20.50 1.99 -6.46
N ARG A 162 -20.24 2.13 -5.15
CA ARG A 162 -20.77 1.23 -4.11
C ARG A 162 -22.30 1.16 -4.12
N ASN A 163 -22.98 2.28 -4.26
CA ASN A 163 -24.43 2.30 -4.32
C ASN A 163 -24.96 1.56 -5.55
N GLN A 164 -24.33 1.74 -6.71
CA GLN A 164 -24.71 1.02 -7.93
C GLN A 164 -24.44 -0.49 -7.82
N ILE A 165 -23.29 -0.90 -7.31
CA ILE A 165 -22.95 -2.31 -7.05
C ILE A 165 -23.98 -2.95 -6.11
N LYS A 166 -24.38 -2.25 -5.04
CA LYS A 166 -25.40 -2.71 -4.09
C LYS A 166 -26.78 -2.84 -4.74
N ARG A 167 -27.24 -1.83 -5.48
CA ARG A 167 -28.53 -1.85 -6.19
C ARG A 167 -28.61 -2.99 -7.20
N ALA A 168 -27.49 -3.29 -7.87
CA ALA A 168 -27.40 -4.40 -8.83
C ALA A 168 -27.21 -5.78 -8.16
N GLY A 169 -27.16 -5.86 -6.82
CA GLY A 169 -27.06 -7.13 -6.09
C GLY A 169 -25.69 -7.82 -6.18
N TYR A 170 -24.62 -7.09 -6.53
CA TYR A 170 -23.26 -7.62 -6.63
C TYR A 170 -22.37 -7.28 -5.42
N TRP A 171 -22.90 -6.59 -4.42
CA TRP A 171 -22.11 -6.24 -3.23
C TRP A 171 -21.89 -7.47 -2.34
N MET A 172 -20.63 -7.83 -2.14
CA MET A 172 -20.22 -8.98 -1.32
C MET A 172 -18.97 -8.61 -0.51
N ARG A 173 -18.86 -9.15 0.70
CA ARG A 173 -17.76 -8.98 1.64
C ARG A 173 -17.39 -10.32 2.24
#